data_AF-A0A7Y6E0C0-F1
#
_entry.id   AF-A0A7Y6E0C0-F1
#
_cell.length_a   1.000
_cell.length_b   1.000
_cell.length_c   1.000
_cell.angle_alpha   90.00
_cell.angle_beta   90.00
_cell.angle_gamma   90.00
#
_symmetry.space_group_name_H-M   'P 1'
#
loop_
_entity.id
_entity.type
_entity.pdbx_description
1 polymer ?
#
loop_
_entity_poly.entity_id
_entity_poly.type
_entity_poly.pdbx_seq_one_letter_code
_entity_poly.pdbx_strand_id
1 'polypeptide(L)'
;TAERLHRLGITPAPAGDLAYAMHGWVVPSTRLRDAGWRPLWTNELAFAALLEDVAGRHALVARRLGRKDATTLGAAGATVALIGTAAIVRKVRKRRGI
;
A
#
# COMPACT_ATOMS: atom_id res chain seq x y z
N THR A 1 6.16 -23.95 -13.39
CA THR A 1 6.28 -22.61 -14.01
C THR A 1 5.48 -21.60 -13.19
N ALA A 2 5.92 -20.35 -13.13
CA ALA A 2 5.30 -19.29 -12.33
C ALA A 2 3.80 -19.10 -12.62
N GLU A 3 3.36 -19.26 -13.87
CA GLU A 3 1.94 -19.22 -14.27
C GLU A 3 1.10 -20.29 -13.60
N ARG A 4 1.68 -21.47 -13.37
CA ARG A 4 0.98 -22.56 -12.67
C ARG A 4 0.81 -22.23 -11.19
N LEU A 5 1.79 -21.58 -10.56
CA LEU A 5 1.71 -21.16 -9.16
C LEU A 5 0.68 -20.03 -8.95
N HIS A 6 0.62 -19.08 -9.87
CA HIS A 6 -0.37 -18.01 -9.85
C HIS A 6 -1.80 -18.55 -10.03
N ARG A 7 -2.02 -19.48 -10.99
CA ARG A 7 -3.32 -20.15 -11.18
C ARG A 7 -3.80 -20.91 -9.94
N LEU A 8 -2.85 -21.43 -9.15
CA LEU A 8 -3.11 -22.15 -7.91
C LEU A 8 -3.25 -21.22 -6.69
N GLY A 9 -3.16 -19.90 -6.87
CA GLY A 9 -3.29 -18.91 -5.79
C GLY A 9 -2.12 -18.87 -4.80
N ILE A 10 -1.00 -19.53 -5.12
CA ILE A 10 0.16 -19.64 -4.24
C ILE A 10 0.99 -18.34 -4.26
N THR A 11 1.00 -17.61 -5.38
CA THR A 11 1.64 -16.29 -5.48
C THR A 11 0.59 -15.17 -5.55
N PRO A 12 0.69 -14.12 -4.70
CA PRO A 12 -0.24 -12.99 -4.74
C PRO A 12 -0.14 -12.18 -6.03
N ALA A 13 1.04 -12.17 -6.67
CA ALA A 13 1.29 -11.46 -7.91
C ALA A 13 1.20 -12.41 -9.14
N PRO A 14 0.74 -11.92 -10.31
CA PRO A 14 0.81 -12.62 -11.58
C PRO A 14 2.22 -13.11 -11.92
N ALA A 15 2.31 -14.14 -12.76
CA ALA A 15 3.58 -14.74 -13.14
C ALA A 15 4.53 -13.77 -13.88
N GLY A 16 3.99 -12.80 -14.63
CA GLY A 16 4.77 -11.74 -15.26
C GLY A 16 5.38 -10.77 -14.25
N ASP A 17 4.72 -10.58 -13.10
CA ASP A 17 5.16 -9.66 -12.05
C ASP A 17 6.17 -10.31 -11.09
N LEU A 18 6.22 -11.64 -11.06
CA LEU A 18 7.12 -12.40 -10.20
C LEU A 18 8.60 -12.06 -10.46
N ALA A 19 8.97 -11.79 -11.71
CA ALA A 19 10.34 -11.39 -12.06
C ALA A 19 10.77 -10.07 -11.40
N TYR A 20 9.82 -9.16 -11.15
CA TYR A 20 10.06 -7.89 -10.48
C TYR A 20 10.14 -8.01 -8.95
N ALA A 21 9.57 -9.08 -8.38
CA ALA A 21 9.68 -9.39 -6.95
C ALA A 21 10.94 -10.20 -6.61
N MET A 22 11.41 -11.04 -7.53
CA MET A 22 12.51 -11.99 -7.30
C MET A 22 13.91 -11.39 -7.50
N HIS A 23 14.03 -10.32 -8.29
CA HIS A 23 15.32 -9.68 -8.58
C HIS A 23 15.32 -8.24 -8.07
N GLY A 24 16.48 -7.76 -7.61
CA GLY A 24 16.64 -6.37 -7.22
C GLY A 24 16.76 -5.48 -8.46
N TRP A 25 15.67 -4.87 -8.91
CA TRP A 25 15.66 -3.90 -10.01
C TRP A 25 16.06 -2.47 -9.56
N VAL A 26 16.61 -2.35 -8.36
CA VAL A 26 17.00 -1.05 -7.79
C VAL A 26 18.32 -0.61 -8.40
N VAL A 27 18.30 0.54 -9.09
CA VAL A 27 19.52 1.22 -9.51
C VAL A 27 19.94 2.19 -8.41
N PRO A 28 21.14 2.03 -7.81
CA PRO A 28 21.63 2.98 -6.82
C PRO A 28 21.78 4.37 -7.42
N SER A 29 21.41 5.40 -6.67
CA SER A 29 21.53 6.80 -7.12
C SER A 29 22.96 7.18 -7.49
N THR A 30 23.98 6.57 -6.86
CA THR A 30 25.39 6.76 -7.21
C THR A 30 25.67 6.42 -8.67
N ARG A 31 25.19 5.27 -9.15
CA ARG A 31 25.37 4.84 -10.54
C ARG A 31 24.72 5.81 -11.54
N LEU A 32 23.59 6.41 -11.16
CA LEU A 32 22.95 7.45 -11.99
C LEU A 32 23.80 8.73 -12.02
N ARG A 33 24.34 9.15 -10.87
CA ARG A 33 25.22 10.32 -10.76
C ARG A 33 26.50 10.14 -11.57
N ASP A 34 27.10 8.96 -11.51
CA ASP A 34 28.31 8.61 -12.27
C ASP A 34 28.06 8.67 -13.79
N ALA A 35 26.83 8.37 -14.21
CA ALA A 35 26.38 8.52 -15.60
C ALA A 35 26.00 9.97 -15.99
N GLY A 36 26.25 10.95 -15.11
CA GLY A 36 26.00 12.37 -15.36
C GLY A 36 24.58 12.84 -15.05
N TRP A 37 23.69 11.96 -14.56
CA TRP A 37 22.37 12.37 -14.13
C TRP A 37 22.42 13.31 -12.93
N ARG A 38 21.56 14.33 -12.91
CA ARG A 38 21.41 15.28 -11.80
C ARG A 38 19.93 15.39 -11.42
N PRO A 39 19.56 15.24 -10.14
CA PRO A 39 18.20 15.42 -9.68
C PRO A 39 17.85 16.90 -9.72
N LEU A 40 16.64 17.16 -10.19
CA LEU A 40 16.00 18.47 -10.11
C LEU A 40 15.13 18.61 -8.86
N TRP A 41 14.82 17.50 -8.20
CA TRP A 41 13.95 17.43 -7.03
C TRP A 41 14.68 16.77 -5.86
N THR A 42 14.47 17.32 -4.65
CA THR A 42 14.83 16.62 -3.42
C THR A 42 13.72 15.67 -3.01
N ASN A 43 14.02 14.73 -2.10
CA ASN A 43 13.02 13.80 -1.59
C ASN A 43 11.89 14.55 -0.87
N GLU A 44 12.22 15.60 -0.13
CA GLU A 44 11.27 16.43 0.61
C GLU A 44 10.31 17.15 -0.33
N LEU A 45 10.83 17.73 -1.42
CA LEU A 45 10.00 18.42 -2.42
C LEU A 45 9.10 17.43 -3.18
N ALA A 46 9.63 16.27 -3.56
CA ALA A 46 8.84 15.22 -4.21
C ALA A 46 7.75 14.67 -3.27
N PHE A 47 8.07 14.49 -1.99
CA PHE A 47 7.13 14.00 -0.99
C PHE A 47 6.04 15.04 -0.67
N ALA A 48 6.40 16.31 -0.58
CA ALA A 48 5.43 17.40 -0.42
C ALA A 48 4.44 17.44 -1.59
N ALA A 49 4.91 17.32 -2.83
CA ALA A 49 4.06 17.27 -4.01
C ALA A 49 3.12 16.04 -3.99
N LEU A 50 3.60 14.88 -3.53
CA LEU A 50 2.76 13.69 -3.35
C LEU A 50 1.67 13.92 -2.29
N LEU A 51 2.01 14.54 -1.16
CA LEU A 51 1.03 14.82 -0.11
C LEU A 51 -0.04 15.80 -0.58
N GLU A 52 0.33 16.83 -1.33
CA GLU A 52 -0.62 17.75 -1.95
C GLU A 52 -1.56 17.01 -2.91
N ASP A 53 -1.02 16.16 -3.78
CA ASP A 53 -1.79 15.38 -4.75
C ASP A 53 -2.74 14.37 -4.07
N VAL A 54 -2.36 13.82 -2.91
CA VAL A 54 -3.17 12.84 -2.17
C VAL A 54 -4.11 13.48 -1.15
N ALA A 55 -3.86 14.69 -0.64
CA ALA A 55 -4.69 15.34 0.38
C ALA A 55 -6.16 15.52 -0.04
N GLY A 56 -6.44 15.62 -1.35
CA GLY A 56 -7.81 15.67 -1.89
C GLY A 56 -8.45 14.30 -2.16
N ARG A 57 -7.71 13.20 -2.02
CA ARG A 57 -8.15 11.85 -2.38
C ARG A 57 -8.14 10.96 -1.14
N HIS A 58 -9.30 10.87 -0.48
CA HIS A 58 -9.54 9.92 0.60
C HIS A 58 -9.45 8.48 0.07
N ALA A 59 -8.25 7.94 0.00
CA ALA A 59 -8.01 6.54 -0.27
C ALA A 59 -8.33 5.72 0.99
N LEU A 60 -9.61 5.55 1.30
CA LEU A 60 -10.02 4.53 2.26
C LEU A 60 -10.11 3.20 1.49
N VAL A 61 -9.03 2.43 1.56
CA VAL A 61 -8.89 1.04 1.11
C VAL A 61 -8.93 0.86 -0.42
N ALA A 62 -7.74 0.85 -1.02
CA ALA A 62 -7.34 0.14 -2.26
C ALA A 62 -8.18 0.28 -3.55
N ARG A 63 -9.24 1.09 -3.63
CA ARG A 63 -9.91 1.36 -4.91
C ARG A 63 -10.56 2.74 -4.93
N ARG A 64 -10.25 3.53 -5.96
CA ARG A 64 -10.93 4.80 -6.24
C ARG A 64 -12.38 4.48 -6.60
N LEU A 65 -13.31 4.62 -5.65
CA LEU A 65 -14.74 4.53 -5.89
C LEU A 65 -15.29 5.94 -6.12
N GLY A 66 -16.02 6.10 -7.22
CA GLY A 66 -16.68 7.34 -7.57
C GLY A 66 -17.85 7.66 -6.64
N ARG A 67 -18.26 8.94 -6.65
CA ARG A 67 -19.24 9.58 -5.75
C ARG A 67 -20.63 8.92 -5.67
N LYS A 68 -20.95 7.95 -6.54
CA LYS A 68 -22.28 7.31 -6.60
C LYS A 68 -22.41 6.06 -5.73
N ASP A 69 -21.32 5.47 -5.23
CA ASP A 69 -21.35 4.21 -4.48
C ASP A 69 -21.27 4.38 -2.96
N ALA A 70 -21.20 5.63 -2.47
CA ALA A 70 -21.00 5.94 -1.05
C ALA A 70 -22.23 5.64 -0.16
N THR A 71 -23.43 5.60 -0.73
CA THR A 71 -24.68 5.56 0.04
C THR A 71 -25.09 4.15 0.47
N THR A 72 -24.59 3.11 -0.20
CA THR A 72 -24.96 1.71 0.07
C THR A 72 -24.06 1.01 1.09
N LEU A 73 -22.88 1.56 1.40
CA LEU A 73 -21.88 0.89 2.25
C LEU A 73 -21.62 1.54 3.63
N GLY A 74 -22.39 2.56 4.01
CA GLY A 74 -22.29 3.17 5.35
C GLY A 74 -22.71 2.23 6.49
N ALA A 75 -23.52 1.22 6.21
CA ALA A 75 -24.05 0.30 7.22
C ALA A 75 -23.08 -0.84 7.62
N ALA A 76 -22.13 -1.23 6.76
CA ALA A 76 -21.24 -2.37 7.00
C ALA A 76 -19.85 -1.99 7.56
N GLY A 77 -19.43 -0.73 7.42
CA GLY A 77 -18.12 -0.25 7.90
C GLY A 77 -18.03 -0.10 9.42
N ALA A 78 -19.14 0.19 10.10
CA ALA A 78 -19.19 0.34 11.55
C ALA A 78 -18.82 -0.96 12.29
N THR A 79 -19.16 -2.12 11.73
CA THR A 79 -18.91 -3.43 12.36
C THR A 79 -17.44 -3.85 12.31
N VAL A 80 -16.71 -3.54 11.23
CA VAL A 80 -15.28 -3.88 11.10
C VAL A 80 -14.42 -3.02 12.03
N ALA A 81 -14.77 -1.74 12.20
CA ALA A 81 -14.09 -0.84 13.13
C ALA A 81 -14.26 -1.29 14.59
N LEU A 82 -15.45 -1.77 14.97
CA LEU A 82 -15.70 -2.30 16.32
C LEU A 82 -14.90 -3.58 16.60
N ILE A 83 -14.82 -4.50 15.64
CA ILE A 83 -14.07 -5.76 15.81
C ILE A 83 -12.56 -5.49 15.90
N GLY A 84 -12.02 -4.61 15.06
CA GLY A 84 -10.61 -4.22 15.09
C GLY A 84 -10.21 -3.55 16.40
N THR A 85 -11.06 -2.65 16.91
CA THR A 85 -10.80 -1.93 18.16
C THR A 85 -10.88 -2.87 19.38
N ALA A 86 -11.85 -3.80 19.42
CA ALA A 86 -11.97 -4.78 20.49
C ALA A 86 -10.78 -5.76 20.57
N ALA A 87 -10.23 -6.17 19.42
CA ALA A 87 -9.05 -7.04 19.38
C ALA A 87 -7.79 -6.36 19.91
N ILE A 88 -7.61 -5.07 19.61
CA ILE A 88 -6.51 -4.25 20.12
C ILE A 88 -6.64 -4.07 21.64
N VAL A 89 -7.82 -3.71 22.13
CA VAL A 89 -8.08 -3.53 23.58
C VAL A 89 -7.83 -4.85 24.34
N ARG A 90 -8.27 -6.00 23.81
CA ARG A 90 -8.02 -7.31 24.43
C ARG A 90 -6.53 -7.65 24.52
N LYS A 91 -5.76 -7.34 23.47
CA LYS A 91 -4.30 -7.55 23.43
C LYS A 91 -3.57 -6.64 24.42
N VAL A 92 -4.04 -5.41 24.60
CA VAL A 92 -3.47 -4.45 25.55
C VAL A 92 -3.75 -4.86 27.00
N ARG A 93 -4.96 -5.32 27.34
CA ARG A 93 -5.29 -5.79 28.70
C ARG A 93 -4.45 -7.00 29.11
N LYS A 94 -4.32 -8.00 28.24
CA LYS A 94 -3.52 -9.22 28.51
C LYS A 94 -2.03 -8.93 28.77
N ARG A 95 -1.46 -7.87 28.19
CA ARG A 95 -0.07 -7.46 28.43
C ARG A 95 0.14 -6.67 29.72
N ARG A 96 -0.92 -6.09 30.28
CA ARG A 96 -0.87 -5.28 31.51
C ARG A 96 -1.19 -6.08 32.78
N GLY A 97 -1.44 -7.39 32.68
CA GLY A 97 -1.66 -8.25 33.84
C GLY A 97 -2.95 -7.94 34.62
N ILE A 98 -4.00 -7.45 33.94
CA ILE A 98 -5.38 -7.39 34.47
C ILE A 98 -6.16 -8.58 33.91
#